data_AF-A0A7G7G6J3-F1
#
_entry.id   AF-A0A7G7G6J3-F1
#
_cell.length_a   1.000
_cell.length_b   1.000
_cell.length_c   1.000
_cell.angle_alpha   90.00
_cell.angle_beta   90.00
_cell.angle_gamma   90.00
#
_symmetry.space_group_name_H-M   'P 1'
#
loop_
_entity.id
_entity.type
_entity.pdbx_description
1 polymer ?
#
loop_
_entity_poly.entity_id
_entity_poly.type
_entity_poly.pdbx_seq_one_letter_code
_entity_poly.pdbx_strand_id
1 'polypeptide(L)'
;MKKIKLVLTMLALVATSLVFTGQTYAQDDVLSGIRAALSGGNSRDLAQYFNTSVEVGIDGNKSTYSQTQAEFVLRDFFSKQAPTGLEKLHSGASDQGLTYEIMKYKYNGGSYRVMVYIKQFKGENLIDTIEFTKE
;
A
#
# COMPACT_ATOMS: atom_id res chain seq x y z
N MET A 1 -9.90 14.62 49.59
CA MET A 1 -9.39 13.36 48.99
C MET A 1 -10.07 12.98 47.66
N LYS A 2 -11.41 13.09 47.51
CA LYS A 2 -12.11 12.74 46.24
C LYS A 2 -11.72 13.63 45.02
N LYS A 3 -11.52 14.93 45.23
CA LYS A 3 -11.10 15.88 44.16
C LYS A 3 -9.68 15.60 43.62
N ILE A 4 -8.76 15.16 44.49
CA ILE A 4 -7.38 14.81 44.10
C ILE A 4 -7.36 13.52 43.27
N LYS A 5 -8.17 12.52 43.62
CA LYS A 5 -8.34 11.30 42.81
C LYS A 5 -8.89 11.62 41.42
N LEU A 6 -9.90 12.51 41.31
CA LEU A 6 -10.49 12.92 40.04
C LEU A 6 -9.46 13.62 39.11
N VAL A 7 -8.61 14.48 39.67
CA VAL A 7 -7.54 15.16 38.92
C VAL A 7 -6.47 14.18 38.45
N LEU A 8 -6.09 13.19 39.27
CA LEU A 8 -5.17 12.12 38.84
C LEU A 8 -5.77 11.22 37.75
N THR A 9 -7.06 10.90 37.81
CA THR A 9 -7.73 10.10 36.76
C THR A 9 -7.84 10.88 35.44
N MET A 10 -8.07 12.19 35.49
CA MET A 10 -8.15 13.03 34.29
C MET A 10 -6.77 13.25 33.64
N LEU A 11 -5.69 13.31 34.44
CA LEU A 11 -4.32 13.40 33.95
C LEU A 11 -3.86 12.10 33.27
N ALA A 12 -4.30 10.93 33.77
CA ALA A 12 -4.05 9.64 33.13
C ALA A 12 -4.77 9.49 31.78
N LEU A 13 -5.96 10.09 31.62
CA LEU A 13 -6.71 10.06 30.36
C LEU A 13 -6.04 10.89 29.25
N VAL A 14 -5.40 12.00 29.60
CA VAL A 14 -4.65 12.87 28.67
C VAL A 14 -3.27 12.30 28.31
N ALA A 15 -2.67 11.49 29.18
CA ALA A 15 -1.41 10.82 28.89
C ALA A 15 -1.56 9.65 27.88
N THR A 16 -2.77 9.13 27.68
CA THR A 16 -3.02 7.98 26.80
C THR A 16 -3.28 8.37 25.33
N SER A 17 -3.57 9.66 25.05
CA SER A 17 -3.83 10.14 23.69
C SER A 17 -2.57 10.52 22.89
N LEU A 18 -1.38 10.44 23.50
CA LEU A 18 -0.11 10.83 22.87
C LEU A 18 0.63 9.69 22.15
N VAL A 19 0.10 8.45 22.17
CA VAL A 19 0.84 7.27 21.67
C VAL A 19 0.50 6.87 20.23
N PHE A 20 -0.40 7.59 19.54
CA PHE A 20 -0.89 7.18 18.21
C PHE A 20 -0.26 7.90 17.00
N THR A 21 0.71 8.80 17.21
CA THR A 21 1.29 9.61 16.12
C THR A 21 2.44 8.95 15.35
N GLY A 22 2.93 7.78 15.79
CA GLY A 22 4.04 7.08 15.13
C GLY A 22 3.65 6.23 13.93
N GLN A 23 2.37 5.90 13.76
CA GLN A 23 1.94 4.95 12.72
C GLN A 23 1.74 5.59 11.34
N THR A 24 1.52 6.91 11.26
CA THR A 24 1.25 7.61 10.00
C THR A 24 2.51 7.77 9.15
N TYR A 25 3.66 8.03 9.76
CA TYR A 25 4.91 8.28 9.04
C TYR A 25 5.45 7.04 8.33
N ALA A 26 5.42 5.88 8.98
CA ALA A 26 5.91 4.62 8.39
C ALA A 26 5.06 4.17 7.19
N GLN A 27 3.77 4.52 7.15
CA GLN A 27 2.89 4.18 6.04
C GLN A 27 3.13 5.07 4.82
N ASP A 28 3.37 6.36 5.03
CA ASP A 28 3.68 7.31 3.95
C ASP A 28 5.00 6.96 3.25
N ASP A 29 6.02 6.55 4.01
CA ASP A 29 7.31 6.11 3.46
C ASP A 29 7.17 4.86 2.58
N VAL A 30 6.41 3.86 3.04
CA VAL A 30 6.12 2.64 2.26
C VAL A 30 5.38 2.98 0.97
N LEU A 31 4.33 3.80 1.04
CA LEU A 31 3.58 4.21 -0.14
C LEU A 31 4.44 5.02 -1.13
N SER A 32 5.35 5.86 -0.62
CA SER A 32 6.32 6.60 -1.46
C SER A 32 7.21 5.64 -2.25
N GLY A 33 7.75 4.61 -1.59
CA GLY A 33 8.55 3.56 -2.23
C GLY A 33 7.78 2.77 -3.29
N ILE A 34 6.53 2.40 -3.00
CA ILE A 34 5.64 1.71 -3.94
C ILE A 34 5.40 2.57 -5.19
N ARG A 35 5.10 3.87 -5.01
CA ARG A 35 4.91 4.80 -6.14
C ARG A 35 6.18 4.93 -6.98
N ALA A 36 7.35 5.03 -6.35
CA ALA A 36 8.62 5.13 -7.06
C ALA A 36 8.88 3.87 -7.90
N ALA A 37 8.67 2.69 -7.32
CA ALA A 37 8.85 1.41 -8.03
C ALA A 37 7.85 1.26 -9.20
N LEU A 38 6.59 1.65 -9.02
CA LEU A 38 5.57 1.64 -10.09
C LEU A 38 5.91 2.63 -11.21
N SER A 39 6.29 3.86 -10.86
CA SER A 39 6.67 4.90 -11.81
C SER A 39 7.89 4.51 -12.65
N GLY A 40 8.85 3.81 -12.03
CA GLY A 40 10.04 3.29 -12.72
C GLY A 40 9.86 1.94 -13.41
N GLY A 41 8.70 1.28 -13.25
CA GLY A 41 8.49 -0.08 -13.77
C GLY A 41 9.45 -1.10 -13.16
N ASN A 42 9.92 -0.86 -11.93
CA ASN A 42 10.91 -1.68 -11.26
C ASN A 42 10.22 -2.73 -10.37
N SER A 43 9.99 -3.91 -10.95
CA SER A 43 9.40 -5.06 -10.24
C SER A 43 10.23 -5.53 -9.05
N ARG A 44 11.57 -5.42 -9.10
CA ARG A 44 12.46 -5.83 -8.01
C ARG A 44 12.29 -4.92 -6.80
N ASP A 45 12.26 -3.61 -7.03
CA ASP A 45 12.04 -2.64 -5.94
C ASP A 45 10.61 -2.77 -5.39
N LEU A 46 9.62 -2.97 -6.27
CA LEU A 46 8.24 -3.18 -5.86
C LEU A 46 8.08 -4.45 -4.99
N ALA A 47 8.82 -5.51 -5.31
CA ALA A 47 8.76 -6.77 -4.58
C ALA A 47 9.23 -6.65 -3.12
N GLN A 48 10.05 -5.65 -2.78
CA GLN A 48 10.45 -5.39 -1.39
C GLN A 48 9.25 -5.05 -0.49
N TYR A 49 8.15 -4.57 -1.09
CA TYR A 49 6.93 -4.22 -0.37
C TYR A 49 5.89 -5.35 -0.37
N PHE A 50 6.16 -6.49 -1.01
CA PHE A 50 5.20 -7.60 -1.06
C PHE A 50 5.12 -8.38 0.24
N ASN A 51 3.90 -8.78 0.58
CA ASN A 51 3.68 -9.81 1.57
C ASN A 51 4.17 -11.18 1.05
N THR A 52 4.27 -12.18 1.93
CA THR A 52 4.69 -13.54 1.53
C THR A 52 3.72 -14.19 0.55
N SER A 53 2.47 -13.74 0.54
CA SER A 53 1.39 -14.14 -0.36
C SER A 53 0.71 -12.88 -0.87
N VAL A 54 0.72 -12.67 -2.19
CA VAL A 54 0.19 -11.47 -2.84
C VAL A 54 -0.83 -11.86 -3.90
N GLU A 55 -2.00 -11.23 -3.88
CA GLU A 55 -2.94 -11.31 -4.98
C GLU A 55 -2.52 -10.32 -6.08
N VAL A 56 -2.28 -10.82 -7.29
CA VAL A 56 -2.00 -9.99 -8.47
C VAL A 56 -3.16 -10.11 -9.45
N GLY A 57 -3.76 -8.98 -9.79
CA GLY A 57 -4.83 -8.85 -10.78
C GLY A 57 -4.36 -8.09 -12.01
N ILE A 58 -4.57 -8.64 -13.21
CA ILE A 58 -4.34 -7.95 -14.48
C ILE A 58 -5.54 -8.17 -15.38
N ASP A 59 -6.27 -7.10 -15.72
CA ASP A 59 -7.44 -7.09 -16.60
C ASP A 59 -8.49 -8.16 -16.21
N GLY A 60 -8.80 -8.23 -14.90
CA GLY A 60 -9.78 -9.15 -14.33
C GLY A 60 -9.26 -10.56 -14.06
N ASN A 61 -8.07 -10.94 -14.54
CA ASN A 61 -7.44 -12.21 -14.19
C ASN A 61 -6.68 -12.06 -12.88
N LYS A 62 -7.15 -12.72 -11.83
CA LYS A 62 -6.57 -12.66 -10.49
C LYS A 62 -5.96 -14.01 -10.10
N SER A 63 -4.81 -13.97 -9.44
CA SER A 63 -4.17 -15.15 -8.87
C SER A 63 -3.30 -14.76 -7.68
N THR A 64 -3.18 -15.67 -6.73
CA THR A 64 -2.31 -15.51 -5.57
C THR A 64 -0.94 -16.10 -5.86
N TYR A 65 0.11 -15.35 -5.52
CA TYR A 65 1.49 -15.70 -5.79
C TYR A 65 2.35 -15.53 -4.53
N SER A 66 3.47 -16.27 -4.47
CA SER A 66 4.56 -15.88 -3.58
C SER A 66 5.19 -14.55 -4.02
N GLN A 67 5.91 -13.86 -3.13
CA GLN A 67 6.63 -12.62 -3.44
C GLN A 67 7.48 -12.74 -4.72
N THR A 68 8.29 -13.81 -4.85
CA THR A 68 9.15 -14.02 -6.02
C THR A 68 8.35 -14.27 -7.31
N GLN A 69 7.24 -15.00 -7.23
CA GLN A 69 6.38 -15.22 -8.38
C GLN A 69 5.67 -13.93 -8.80
N ALA A 70 5.19 -13.13 -7.84
CA ALA A 70 4.58 -11.83 -8.10
C ALA A 70 5.58 -10.86 -8.77
N GLU A 71 6.84 -10.83 -8.31
CA GLU A 71 7.93 -10.08 -8.97
C GLU A 71 8.04 -10.46 -10.45
N PHE A 72 8.06 -11.76 -10.75
CA PHE A 72 8.20 -12.25 -12.12
C PHE A 72 7.00 -11.89 -13.00
N VAL A 73 5.78 -12.01 -12.47
CA VAL A 73 4.55 -11.60 -13.17
C VAL A 73 4.60 -10.11 -13.50
N LEU A 74 4.95 -9.27 -12.53
CA LEU A 74 4.97 -7.82 -12.76
C LEU A 74 6.17 -7.35 -13.59
N ARG A 75 7.30 -8.07 -13.55
CA ARG A 75 8.40 -7.81 -14.48
C ARG A 75 7.97 -8.01 -15.92
N ASP A 76 7.29 -9.12 -16.21
CA ASP A 76 6.75 -9.39 -17.55
C ASP A 76 5.74 -8.31 -17.95
N PHE A 77 4.82 -7.95 -17.05
CA PHE A 77 3.86 -6.87 -17.28
C PHE A 77 4.55 -5.53 -17.59
N PHE A 78 5.49 -5.07 -16.77
CA PHE A 78 6.21 -3.81 -16.98
C PHE A 78 7.09 -3.84 -18.24
N SER A 79 7.62 -5.00 -18.64
CA SER A 79 8.37 -5.13 -19.90
C SER A 79 7.48 -4.90 -21.13
N LYS A 80 6.20 -5.29 -21.05
CA LYS A 80 5.21 -5.12 -22.13
C LYS A 80 4.54 -3.76 -22.09
N GLN A 81 4.33 -3.23 -20.89
CA GLN A 81 3.59 -1.99 -20.64
C GLN A 81 4.47 -0.97 -19.92
N ALA A 82 5.63 -0.62 -20.48
CA ALA A 82 6.58 0.25 -19.80
C ALA A 82 5.93 1.59 -19.36
N PRO A 83 6.12 2.02 -18.09
CA PRO A 83 5.46 3.20 -17.58
C PRO A 83 6.00 4.46 -18.22
N THR A 84 5.10 5.39 -18.52
CA THR A 84 5.41 6.76 -18.94
C THR A 84 4.94 7.81 -17.94
N GLY A 85 4.17 7.39 -16.93
CA GLY A 85 3.76 8.24 -15.82
C GLY A 85 2.89 7.51 -14.82
N LEU A 86 2.86 8.04 -13.59
CA LEU A 86 2.02 7.57 -12.51
C LEU A 86 1.36 8.77 -11.83
N GLU A 87 0.05 8.70 -11.61
CA GLU A 87 -0.73 9.78 -11.02
C GLU A 87 -1.58 9.22 -9.88
N LYS A 88 -1.47 9.79 -8.67
CA LYS A 88 -2.31 9.39 -7.54
C LYS A 88 -3.73 9.89 -7.77
N LEU A 89 -4.72 9.00 -7.71
CA LEU A 89 -6.13 9.33 -7.87
C LEU A 89 -6.85 9.39 -6.51
N HIS A 90 -6.62 8.40 -5.65
CA HIS A 90 -7.28 8.31 -4.35
C HIS A 90 -6.46 7.48 -3.36
N SER A 91 -6.69 7.68 -2.07
CA SER A 91 -6.12 6.83 -1.01
C SER A 91 -7.04 6.86 0.20
N GLY A 92 -7.07 5.78 0.97
CA GLY A 92 -7.88 5.71 2.17
C GLY A 92 -7.70 4.39 2.92
N ALA A 93 -8.67 4.08 3.76
CA ALA A 93 -8.80 2.78 4.40
C ALA A 93 -10.06 2.09 3.89
N SER A 94 -9.99 0.79 3.62
CA SER A 94 -11.14 -0.03 3.24
C SER A 94 -12.09 -0.20 4.43
N ASP A 95 -13.28 -0.73 4.18
CA ASP A 95 -14.26 -1.05 5.24
C ASP A 95 -13.71 -2.05 6.27
N GLN A 96 -12.68 -2.82 5.90
CA GLN A 96 -11.97 -3.77 6.76
C GLN A 96 -10.70 -3.18 7.39
N GLY A 97 -10.45 -1.88 7.22
CA GLY A 97 -9.30 -1.17 7.78
C GLY A 97 -7.99 -1.37 7.02
N LEU A 98 -8.01 -1.93 5.80
CA LEU A 98 -6.82 -2.03 4.96
C LEU A 98 -6.53 -0.69 4.29
N THR A 99 -5.33 -0.16 4.45
CA THR A 99 -4.93 1.03 3.69
C THR A 99 -4.88 0.68 2.21
N TYR A 100 -5.40 1.57 1.37
CA TYR A 100 -5.35 1.39 -0.07
C TYR A 100 -4.96 2.67 -0.79
N GLU A 101 -4.41 2.50 -1.99
CA GLU A 101 -4.11 3.58 -2.90
C GLU A 101 -4.54 3.24 -4.33
N ILE A 102 -5.19 4.19 -4.98
CA ILE A 102 -5.62 4.13 -6.37
C ILE A 102 -4.79 5.12 -7.17
N MET A 103 -4.16 4.64 -8.24
CA MET A 103 -3.32 5.42 -9.13
C MET A 103 -3.74 5.20 -10.59
N LYS A 104 -3.39 6.14 -11.45
CA LYS A 104 -3.42 6.00 -12.90
C LYS A 104 -2.00 5.75 -13.40
N TYR A 105 -1.78 4.57 -13.94
CA TYR A 105 -0.55 4.12 -14.56
C TYR A 105 -0.64 4.34 -16.07
N LYS A 106 0.21 5.22 -16.61
CA LYS A 106 0.23 5.56 -18.03
C LYS A 106 1.35 4.77 -18.70
N TYR A 107 1.08 4.29 -19.91
CA TYR A 107 2.04 3.64 -20.79
C TYR A 107 1.76 4.06 -22.24
N ASN A 108 2.62 3.70 -23.19
CA ASN A 108 2.46 4.17 -24.58
C ASN A 108 1.14 3.73 -25.26
N GLY A 109 0.52 2.64 -24.81
CA GLY A 109 -0.73 2.12 -25.38
C GLY A 109 -2.01 2.54 -24.62
N GLY A 110 -1.91 3.39 -23.59
CA GLY A 110 -3.07 3.86 -22.83
C GLY A 110 -2.79 4.01 -21.34
N SER A 111 -3.78 3.68 -20.51
CA SER A 111 -3.62 3.68 -19.06
C SER A 111 -4.30 2.52 -18.37
N TYR A 112 -3.74 2.16 -17.23
CA TYR A 112 -4.33 1.26 -16.24
C TYR A 112 -4.72 2.06 -15.00
N ARG A 113 -5.86 1.73 -14.40
CA ARG A 113 -6.12 2.01 -12.99
C ARG A 113 -5.39 0.96 -12.17
N VAL A 114 -4.55 1.41 -11.25
CA VAL A 114 -3.80 0.54 -10.34
C VAL A 114 -4.36 0.71 -8.94
N MET A 115 -4.79 -0.39 -8.35
CA MET A 115 -5.26 -0.43 -6.96
C MET A 115 -4.29 -1.28 -6.15
N VAL A 116 -3.77 -0.70 -5.06
CA VAL A 116 -2.87 -1.37 -4.12
C VAL A 116 -3.53 -1.42 -2.76
N TYR A 117 -3.64 -2.61 -2.18
CA TYR A 117 -4.03 -2.80 -0.77
C TYR A 117 -2.82 -3.16 0.07
N ILE A 118 -2.68 -2.47 1.19
CA ILE A 118 -1.61 -2.63 2.16
C ILE A 118 -2.20 -3.17 3.46
N LYS A 119 -1.54 -4.19 4.00
CA LYS A 119 -1.88 -4.85 5.24
C LYS A 119 -0.67 -4.88 6.16
N GLN A 120 -0.92 -4.73 7.46
CA GLN A 120 0.13 -4.92 8.45
C GLN A 120 0.41 -6.43 8.61
N PHE A 121 1.66 -6.84 8.42
CA PHE A 121 2.12 -8.20 8.61
C PHE A 121 3.46 -8.19 9.36
N LYS A 122 3.51 -8.85 10.52
CA LYS A 122 4.69 -8.90 11.40
C LYS A 122 5.28 -7.51 11.77
N GLY A 123 4.42 -6.50 11.86
CA GLY A 123 4.81 -5.13 12.19
C GLY A 123 5.18 -4.26 10.99
N GLU A 124 5.24 -4.83 9.79
CA GLU A 124 5.53 -4.11 8.54
C GLU A 124 4.26 -3.88 7.72
N ASN A 125 4.21 -2.79 6.97
CA ASN A 125 3.13 -2.50 6.03
C ASN A 125 3.51 -3.10 4.67
N LEU A 126 2.81 -4.15 4.24
CA LEU A 126 3.11 -4.88 3.02
C LEU A 126 1.90 -4.91 2.07
N ILE A 127 2.16 -4.94 0.78
CA ILE A 127 1.18 -5.13 -0.28
C ILE A 127 0.60 -6.54 -0.16
N ASP A 128 -0.71 -6.60 0.06
CA ASP A 128 -1.50 -7.83 0.08
C ASP A 128 -2.11 -8.09 -1.31
N THR A 129 -2.51 -7.02 -2.00
CA THR A 129 -3.13 -7.07 -3.33
C THR A 129 -2.63 -5.93 -4.20
N ILE A 130 -2.37 -6.23 -5.47
CA ILE A 130 -2.15 -5.24 -6.52
C ILE A 130 -2.95 -5.60 -7.77
N GLU A 131 -3.77 -4.68 -8.25
CA GLU A 131 -4.65 -4.89 -9.39
C GLU A 131 -4.47 -3.81 -10.44
N PHE A 132 -4.27 -4.22 -11.69
CA PHE A 132 -4.22 -3.38 -12.87
C PHE A 132 -5.45 -3.64 -13.73
N THR A 133 -6.25 -2.61 -13.95
CA THR A 133 -7.45 -2.67 -14.80
C THR A 133 -7.36 -1.60 -15.88
N LYS A 134 -7.44 -1.96 -17.16
CA LYS A 134 -7.48 -0.96 -18.24
C LYS A 134 -8.56 0.10 -17.99
N GLU A 135 -8.21 1.36 -18.23
CA GLU A 135 -9.17 2.47 -18.30
C GLU A 135 -9.85 2.55 -19.67
#